data_AF-A0AAN7GG82-F1
#
_entry.id   AF-A0AAN7GG82-F1
#
_cell.length_a   1.000
_cell.length_b   1.000
_cell.length_c   1.000
_cell.angle_alpha   90.00
_cell.angle_beta   90.00
_cell.angle_gamma   90.00
#
_symmetry.space_group_name_H-M   'P 1'
#
loop_
_entity.id
_entity.type
_entity.pdbx_description
1 polymer ?
#
loop_
_entity_poly.entity_id
_entity_poly.type
_entity_poly.pdbx_seq_one_letter_code
_entity_poly.pdbx_strand_id
1 'polypeptide(L)'
;MAVAAEMSSDSQRGLTNEAKESIAERLSSLENLYFPRALHSSAEDPSQRKFIFLDLLSRDVAVFLERYGSQLTAQELQEFDGLKDDYEINWHLDHLRSIKSPTSAELRSRSITVKNRRRAYLSKLVNDGQYFSEDAMREREPYLHHEYVGKFQDPGSRGMARPGERWSETLIRRCEEAFLVSEVRREQQRLGIAERDWVGNERQQQEHMEEEEEEEEENEEDDDDDEEDEHKDIGARKVEHGMKVNEASRSNVSFWILWGVSEAFCHALYKYC
;
A
#
# COMPACT_ATOMS: atom_id res chain seq x y z
N MET A 1 -19.69 -77.61 23.57
CA MET A 1 -19.08 -76.36 24.08
C MET A 1 -17.81 -76.11 23.27
N ALA A 2 -17.95 -75.43 22.14
CA ALA A 2 -16.83 -74.97 21.33
C ALA A 2 -16.71 -73.47 21.55
N VAL A 3 -15.60 -73.04 22.14
CA VAL A 3 -15.27 -71.64 22.37
C VAL A 3 -14.74 -71.12 21.04
N ALA A 4 -15.51 -70.27 20.37
CA ALA A 4 -15.08 -69.55 19.19
C ALA A 4 -14.03 -68.51 19.62
N ALA A 5 -12.81 -68.66 19.11
CA ALA A 5 -11.78 -67.65 19.20
C ALA A 5 -12.15 -66.49 18.27
N GLU A 6 -12.55 -65.37 18.86
CA GLU A 6 -12.61 -64.09 18.16
C GLU A 6 -11.16 -63.66 17.87
N MET A 7 -10.73 -63.86 16.63
CA MET A 7 -9.51 -63.27 16.09
C MET A 7 -9.76 -61.77 15.92
N SER A 8 -9.20 -60.99 16.85
CA SER A 8 -9.08 -59.54 16.76
C SER A 8 -8.43 -59.14 15.43
N SER A 9 -9.23 -58.54 14.55
CA SER A 9 -8.77 -57.89 13.32
C SER A 9 -8.35 -56.45 13.64
N ASP A 10 -7.22 -56.29 14.33
CA ASP A 10 -6.57 -54.98 14.55
C ASP A 10 -5.44 -54.76 13.52
N SER A 11 -5.70 -55.17 12.27
CA SER A 11 -4.77 -55.00 11.15
C SER A 11 -5.21 -53.82 10.30
N GLN A 12 -4.34 -52.80 10.24
CA GLN A 12 -4.36 -51.60 9.40
C GLN A 12 -5.00 -50.33 10.00
N ARG A 13 -4.45 -49.81 11.11
CA ARG A 13 -4.49 -48.37 11.44
C ARG A 13 -3.26 -47.66 10.85
N GLY A 14 -3.14 -47.72 9.53
CA GLY A 14 -1.98 -47.16 8.82
C GLY A 14 -2.33 -46.87 7.38
N LEU A 15 -1.53 -46.00 6.74
CA LEU A 15 -1.70 -45.63 5.34
C LEU A 15 -1.67 -46.90 4.48
N THR A 16 -2.66 -47.07 3.61
CA THR A 16 -2.67 -48.20 2.66
C THR A 16 -1.46 -48.10 1.74
N ASN A 17 -0.89 -49.25 1.36
CA ASN A 17 0.29 -49.26 0.49
C ASN A 17 -0.05 -48.69 -0.89
N GLU A 18 -1.28 -48.93 -1.34
CA GLU A 18 -1.85 -48.40 -2.57
C GLU A 18 -1.90 -46.86 -2.55
N ALA A 19 -2.29 -46.26 -1.42
CA ALA A 19 -2.27 -44.80 -1.26
C ALA A 19 -0.85 -44.25 -1.28
N LYS A 20 0.11 -44.91 -0.61
CA LYS A 20 1.53 -44.50 -0.63
C LYS A 20 2.07 -44.50 -2.06
N GLU A 21 1.78 -45.55 -2.83
CA GLU A 21 2.22 -45.68 -4.21
C GLU A 21 1.60 -44.62 -5.12
N SER A 22 0.29 -44.37 -4.99
CA SER A 22 -0.40 -43.35 -5.77
C SER A 22 0.13 -41.94 -5.49
N ILE A 23 0.31 -41.59 -4.21
CA ILE A 23 0.88 -40.29 -3.79
C ILE A 23 2.30 -40.14 -4.32
N ALA A 24 3.16 -41.14 -4.13
CA ALA A 24 4.55 -41.10 -4.57
C ALA A 24 4.67 -41.00 -6.10
N GLU A 25 3.81 -41.71 -6.84
CA GLU A 25 3.76 -41.64 -8.30
C GLU A 25 3.37 -40.25 -8.80
N ARG A 26 2.30 -39.67 -8.24
CA ARG A 26 1.87 -38.32 -8.61
C ARG A 26 2.96 -37.28 -8.27
N LEU A 27 3.52 -37.34 -7.06
CA LEU A 27 4.58 -36.40 -6.65
C LEU A 27 5.85 -36.55 -7.49
N SER A 28 6.21 -37.77 -7.92
CA SER A 28 7.37 -37.99 -8.78
C SER A 28 7.27 -37.29 -10.14
N SER A 29 6.03 -37.08 -10.60
CA SER A 29 5.72 -36.40 -11.87
C SER A 29 5.72 -34.87 -11.74
N LEU A 30 5.76 -34.32 -10.52
CA LEU A 30 5.83 -32.87 -10.33
C LEU A 30 7.26 -32.36 -10.52
N GLU A 31 7.34 -31.21 -11.18
CA GLU A 31 8.59 -30.47 -11.36
C GLU A 31 8.82 -29.50 -10.18
N ASN A 32 10.08 -29.14 -9.93
CA ASN A 32 10.49 -28.14 -8.91
C ASN A 32 10.19 -28.52 -7.44
N LEU A 33 10.17 -29.81 -7.10
CA LEU A 33 10.18 -30.24 -5.71
C LEU A 33 11.57 -30.06 -5.08
N TYR A 34 11.61 -29.57 -3.85
CA TYR A 34 12.85 -29.46 -3.10
C TYR A 34 13.30 -30.84 -2.62
N PHE A 35 14.55 -31.20 -2.91
CA PHE A 35 15.21 -32.39 -2.39
C PHE A 35 16.47 -32.01 -1.62
N PRO A 36 16.80 -32.71 -0.52
CA PRO A 36 18.08 -32.56 0.16
C PRO A 36 19.25 -32.79 -0.79
N ARG A 37 20.38 -32.09 -0.56
CA ARG A 37 21.51 -32.08 -1.49
C ARG A 37 22.05 -33.47 -1.85
N ALA A 38 22.04 -34.38 -0.88
CA ALA A 38 22.49 -35.77 -1.04
C ALA A 38 21.62 -36.59 -2.01
N LEU A 39 20.38 -36.16 -2.26
CA LEU A 39 19.40 -36.88 -3.07
C LEU A 39 19.23 -36.28 -4.46
N HIS A 40 19.87 -35.15 -4.79
CA HIS A 40 19.67 -34.50 -6.10
C HIS A 40 20.02 -35.37 -7.29
N SER A 41 21.12 -36.14 -7.24
CA SER A 41 21.52 -37.02 -8.34
C SER A 41 20.49 -38.11 -8.64
N SER A 42 19.88 -38.65 -7.58
CA SER A 42 18.81 -39.64 -7.69
C SER A 42 17.47 -38.97 -8.01
N ALA A 43 17.28 -37.71 -7.65
CA ALA A 43 16.07 -36.95 -7.94
C ALA A 43 16.05 -36.37 -9.37
N GLU A 44 17.01 -36.66 -10.25
CA GLU A 44 16.88 -36.30 -11.67
C GLU A 44 15.90 -37.24 -12.39
N ASP A 45 15.89 -38.52 -12.01
CA ASP A 45 15.03 -39.54 -12.61
C ASP A 45 13.70 -39.72 -11.86
N PRO A 46 12.53 -39.68 -12.54
CA PRO A 46 11.22 -39.84 -11.90
C PRO A 46 11.03 -41.17 -11.17
N SER A 47 11.59 -42.28 -11.67
CA SER A 47 11.45 -43.59 -10.99
C SER A 47 12.21 -43.61 -9.66
N GLN A 48 13.41 -43.03 -9.63
CA GLN A 48 14.18 -42.86 -8.40
C GLN A 48 13.51 -41.88 -7.42
N ARG A 49 12.87 -40.80 -7.89
CA ARG A 49 12.04 -39.91 -7.04
C ARG A 49 10.93 -40.67 -6.34
N LYS A 50 10.21 -41.52 -7.08
CA LYS A 50 9.12 -42.35 -6.51
C LYS A 50 9.64 -43.21 -5.36
N PHE A 51 10.81 -43.84 -5.52
CA PHE A 51 11.43 -44.63 -4.46
C PHE A 51 11.77 -43.80 -3.22
N ILE A 52 12.32 -42.60 -3.39
CA ILE A 52 12.63 -41.68 -2.27
C ILE A 52 11.37 -41.32 -1.47
N PHE A 53 10.25 -41.07 -2.15
CA PHE A 53 8.98 -40.77 -1.46
C PHE A 53 8.43 -41.99 -0.72
N LEU A 54 8.49 -43.18 -1.32
CA LEU A 54 8.03 -44.42 -0.68
C LEU A 54 8.88 -44.78 0.55
N ASP A 55 10.20 -44.61 0.47
CA ASP A 55 11.10 -44.79 1.62
C ASP A 55 10.72 -43.82 2.75
N LEU A 56 10.51 -42.54 2.43
CA LEU A 56 10.17 -41.54 3.43
C LEU A 56 8.79 -41.79 4.05
N LEU A 57 7.76 -42.07 3.25
CA LEU A 57 6.40 -42.42 3.70
C LEU A 57 6.34 -43.71 4.54
N SER A 58 7.36 -44.56 4.44
CA SER A 58 7.46 -45.80 5.22
C SER A 58 8.26 -45.61 6.50
N ARG A 59 9.30 -44.76 6.46
CA ARG A 59 10.15 -44.49 7.62
C ARG A 59 9.55 -43.45 8.56
N ASP A 60 9.10 -42.32 8.02
CA ASP A 60 8.64 -41.17 8.80
C ASP A 60 7.63 -40.32 8.02
N VAL A 61 6.37 -40.44 8.43
CA VAL A 61 5.25 -39.73 7.81
C VAL A 61 5.21 -38.25 8.23
N ALA A 62 5.64 -37.90 9.45
CA ALA A 62 5.62 -36.52 9.92
C ALA A 62 6.60 -35.66 9.12
N VAL A 63 7.84 -36.13 8.93
CA VAL A 63 8.84 -35.45 8.10
C VAL A 63 8.39 -35.36 6.64
N PHE A 64 7.68 -36.36 6.13
CA PHE A 64 7.09 -36.29 4.80
C PHE A 64 6.06 -35.16 4.69
N LEU A 65 5.13 -35.05 5.66
CA LEU A 65 4.10 -34.00 5.67
C LEU A 65 4.69 -32.61 5.86
N GLU A 66 5.74 -32.45 6.66
CA GLU A 66 6.45 -31.17 6.81
C GLU A 66 7.01 -30.67 5.48
N ARG A 67 7.67 -31.56 4.72
CA ARG A 67 8.41 -31.18 3.50
C ARG A 67 7.53 -31.11 2.26
N TYR A 68 6.63 -32.06 2.10
CA TYR A 68 5.87 -32.26 0.87
C TYR A 68 4.36 -32.10 1.07
N GLY A 69 3.89 -31.89 2.30
CA GLY A 69 2.47 -31.78 2.60
C GLY A 69 1.76 -30.63 1.88
N SER A 70 2.46 -29.53 1.57
CA SER A 70 1.89 -28.42 0.79
C SER A 70 1.51 -28.83 -0.64
N GLN A 71 2.13 -29.88 -1.18
CA GLN A 71 1.93 -30.38 -2.55
C GLN A 71 0.88 -31.51 -2.62
N LEU A 72 0.33 -31.90 -1.48
CA LEU A 72 -0.75 -32.88 -1.40
C LEU A 72 -2.12 -32.24 -1.69
N THR A 73 -2.99 -33.04 -2.28
CA THR A 73 -4.40 -32.70 -2.51
C THR A 73 -5.24 -33.00 -1.28
N ALA A 74 -6.46 -32.44 -1.22
CA ALA A 74 -7.37 -32.67 -0.09
C ALA A 74 -7.79 -34.15 0.06
N GLN A 75 -7.89 -34.88 -1.06
CA GLN A 75 -8.22 -36.30 -1.07
C GLN A 75 -7.07 -37.14 -0.49
N GLU A 76 -5.84 -36.87 -0.92
CA GLU A 76 -4.67 -37.57 -0.39
C GLU A 76 -4.46 -37.28 1.09
N LEU A 77 -4.78 -36.08 1.57
CA LEU A 77 -4.75 -35.73 2.99
C LEU A 77 -5.78 -36.49 3.85
N GLN A 78 -6.83 -37.08 3.25
CA GLN A 78 -7.78 -37.93 3.96
C GLN A 78 -7.22 -39.33 4.21
N GLU A 79 -6.36 -39.84 3.32
CA GLU A 79 -5.71 -41.14 3.50
C GLU A 79 -4.89 -41.22 4.79
N PHE A 80 -4.37 -40.08 5.25
CA PHE A 80 -3.60 -39.96 6.51
C PHE A 80 -4.47 -39.90 7.78
N ASP A 81 -5.81 -39.84 7.66
CA ASP A 81 -6.70 -39.78 8.83
C ASP A 81 -6.60 -41.03 9.73
N GLY A 82 -6.15 -42.16 9.17
CA GLY A 82 -5.90 -43.40 9.91
C GLY A 82 -4.67 -43.35 10.83
N LEU A 83 -3.79 -42.35 10.70
CA LEU A 83 -2.58 -42.16 11.53
C LEU A 83 -2.72 -41.01 12.54
N LYS A 84 -3.94 -40.65 12.93
CA LYS A 84 -4.20 -39.56 13.90
C LYS A 84 -3.73 -39.86 15.33
N ASP A 85 -3.25 -41.06 15.60
CA ASP A 85 -2.75 -41.45 16.92
C ASP A 85 -1.48 -40.66 17.31
N ASP A 86 -0.68 -40.23 16.31
CA ASP A 86 0.50 -39.40 16.53
C ASP A 86 0.17 -37.90 16.53
N TYR A 87 0.58 -37.21 17.59
CA TYR A 87 0.36 -35.76 17.74
C TYR A 87 0.96 -34.95 16.59
N GLU A 88 2.20 -35.26 16.18
CA GLU A 88 2.91 -34.51 15.13
C GLU A 88 2.19 -34.63 13.78
N ILE A 89 1.76 -35.83 13.41
CA ILE A 89 1.00 -36.08 12.18
C ILE A 89 -0.31 -35.31 12.23
N ASN A 90 -1.05 -35.39 13.33
CA ASN A 90 -2.31 -34.68 13.47
C ASN A 90 -2.13 -33.16 13.36
N TRP A 91 -1.10 -32.60 13.99
CA TRP A 91 -0.77 -31.18 13.88
C TRP A 91 -0.48 -30.76 12.44
N HIS A 92 0.34 -31.54 11.72
CA HIS A 92 0.62 -31.27 10.31
C HIS A 92 -0.63 -31.34 9.43
N LEU A 93 -1.50 -32.34 9.64
CA LEU A 93 -2.75 -32.47 8.88
C LEU A 93 -3.69 -31.29 9.12
N ASP A 94 -3.91 -30.90 10.38
CA ASP A 94 -4.75 -29.76 10.73
C ASP A 94 -4.17 -28.46 10.16
N HIS A 95 -2.85 -28.28 10.26
CA HIS A 95 -2.18 -27.12 9.69
C HIS A 95 -2.34 -27.05 8.16
N LEU A 96 -2.07 -28.14 7.45
CA LEU A 96 -2.21 -28.21 5.99
C LEU A 96 -3.65 -27.96 5.54
N ARG A 97 -4.64 -28.49 6.27
CA ARG A 97 -6.06 -28.22 6.04
C ARG A 97 -6.41 -26.75 6.24
N SER A 98 -5.92 -26.13 7.30
CA SER A 98 -6.12 -24.70 7.57
C SER A 98 -5.50 -23.80 6.48
N ILE A 99 -4.45 -24.28 5.79
CA ILE A 99 -3.83 -23.55 4.67
C ILE A 99 -4.64 -23.73 3.39
N LYS A 100 -5.02 -24.97 3.05
CA LYS A 100 -5.69 -25.31 1.78
C LYS A 100 -7.16 -24.90 1.77
N SER A 101 -7.84 -25.10 2.89
CA SER A 101 -9.27 -24.86 3.03
C SER A 101 -9.54 -24.12 4.34
N PRO A 102 -9.07 -22.86 4.44
CA PRO A 102 -9.23 -22.08 5.66
C PRO A 102 -10.72 -21.87 5.96
N THR A 103 -11.11 -22.13 7.19
CA THR A 103 -12.47 -21.84 7.66
C THR A 103 -12.66 -20.32 7.77
N SER A 104 -13.91 -19.83 7.62
CA SER A 104 -14.23 -18.40 7.79
C SER A 104 -13.71 -17.82 9.12
N ALA A 105 -13.77 -18.61 10.20
CA ALA A 105 -13.22 -18.23 11.50
C ALA A 105 -11.69 -18.07 11.48
N GLU A 106 -10.97 -18.96 10.80
CA GLU A 106 -9.51 -18.90 10.67
C GLU A 106 -9.08 -17.69 9.83
N LEU A 107 -9.76 -17.42 8.71
CA LEU A 107 -9.55 -16.21 7.91
C LEU A 107 -9.76 -14.95 8.75
N ARG A 108 -10.83 -14.92 9.54
CA ARG A 108 -11.11 -13.81 10.46
C ARG A 108 -10.01 -13.67 11.50
N SER A 109 -9.55 -14.76 12.11
CA SER A 109 -8.46 -14.74 13.09
C SER A 109 -7.15 -14.21 12.50
N ARG A 110 -6.79 -14.65 11.28
CA ARG A 110 -5.63 -14.14 10.52
C ARG A 110 -5.74 -12.65 10.26
N SER A 111 -6.92 -12.20 9.81
CA SER A 111 -7.19 -10.77 9.58
C SER A 111 -7.06 -9.94 10.86
N ILE A 112 -7.60 -10.43 11.98
CA ILE A 112 -7.49 -9.79 13.29
C ILE A 112 -6.02 -9.70 13.71
N THR A 113 -5.24 -10.77 13.57
CA THR A 113 -3.81 -10.79 13.91
C THR A 113 -3.04 -9.75 13.09
N VAL A 114 -3.30 -9.63 11.79
CA VAL A 114 -2.67 -8.60 10.94
C VAL A 114 -3.06 -7.19 11.41
N LYS A 115 -4.34 -6.95 11.68
CA LYS A 115 -4.82 -5.65 12.18
C LYS A 115 -4.22 -5.30 13.54
N ASN A 116 -4.12 -6.26 14.45
CA ASN A 116 -3.51 -6.09 15.77
C ASN A 116 -2.02 -5.80 15.67
N ARG A 117 -1.28 -6.51 14.80
CA ARG A 117 0.13 -6.22 14.52
C ARG A 117 0.33 -4.82 13.95
N ARG A 118 -0.50 -4.41 12.99
CA ARG A 118 -0.48 -3.04 12.42
C ARG A 118 -0.77 -2.00 13.48
N ARG A 119 -1.79 -2.22 14.32
CA ARG A 119 -2.12 -1.32 15.43
C ARG A 119 -0.99 -1.21 16.44
N ALA A 120 -0.39 -2.33 16.85
CA ALA A 120 0.73 -2.35 17.78
C ALA A 120 1.93 -1.60 17.22
N TYR A 121 2.24 -1.78 15.92
CA TYR A 121 3.31 -1.05 15.26
C TYR A 121 3.02 0.45 15.19
N LEU A 122 1.80 0.86 14.84
CA LEU A 122 1.42 2.27 14.83
C LEU A 122 1.51 2.89 16.23
N SER A 123 1.04 2.21 17.27
CA SER A 123 1.20 2.67 18.66
C SER A 123 2.67 2.82 19.05
N LYS A 124 3.53 1.90 18.59
CA LYS A 124 4.98 2.02 18.78
C LYS A 124 5.52 3.29 18.09
N LEU A 125 5.19 3.52 16.82
CA LEU A 125 5.63 4.71 16.09
C LEU A 125 5.18 6.03 16.73
N VAL A 126 3.95 6.07 17.25
CA VAL A 126 3.42 7.22 17.99
C VAL A 126 4.21 7.45 19.28
N ASN A 127 4.47 6.38 20.04
CA ASN A 127 5.22 6.47 21.30
C ASN A 127 6.69 6.85 21.10
N ASP A 128 7.32 6.35 20.04
CA ASP A 128 8.72 6.66 19.69
C ASP A 128 8.87 8.13 19.22
N GLY A 129 7.79 8.75 18.72
CA GLY A 129 7.70 10.18 18.36
C GLY A 129 8.48 10.61 17.12
N GLN A 130 9.51 9.86 16.71
CA GLN A 130 10.39 10.21 15.59
C GLN A 130 9.69 10.14 14.23
N TYR A 131 8.88 9.11 14.00
CA TYR A 131 8.24 8.90 12.70
C TYR A 131 7.23 10.00 12.34
N PHE A 132 6.49 10.50 13.33
CA PHE A 132 5.50 11.58 13.15
C PHE A 132 6.05 12.97 13.49
N SER A 133 7.37 13.11 13.64
CA SER A 133 8.00 14.43 13.71
C SER A 133 7.81 15.17 12.38
N GLU A 134 7.76 16.50 12.43
CA GLU A 134 7.59 17.34 11.24
C GLU A 134 8.72 17.09 10.24
N ASP A 135 9.97 17.08 10.72
CA ASP A 135 11.15 16.86 9.88
C ASP A 135 11.09 15.49 9.16
N ALA A 136 10.75 14.42 9.88
CA ALA A 136 10.65 13.08 9.28
C ALA A 136 9.47 12.93 8.31
N MET A 137 8.36 13.66 8.54
CA MET A 137 7.25 13.70 7.58
C MET A 137 7.66 14.44 6.30
N ARG A 138 8.35 15.57 6.45
CA ARG A 138 8.86 16.39 5.35
C ARG A 138 9.87 15.63 4.49
N GLU A 139 10.78 14.90 5.10
CA GLU A 139 11.79 14.10 4.36
C GLU A 139 11.17 12.98 3.54
N ARG A 140 10.09 12.35 4.03
CA ARG A 140 9.43 11.24 3.33
C ARG A 140 8.59 11.70 2.15
N GLU A 141 7.80 12.75 2.33
CA GLU A 141 6.87 13.26 1.32
C GLU A 141 6.94 14.79 1.24
N PRO A 142 7.98 15.34 0.57
CA PRO A 142 8.25 16.78 0.59
C PRO A 142 7.11 17.63 0.01
N TYR A 143 6.51 17.19 -1.10
CA TYR A 143 5.40 17.89 -1.75
C TYR A 143 4.16 17.95 -0.87
N LEU A 144 3.74 16.81 -0.32
CA LEU A 144 2.59 16.74 0.57
C LEU A 144 2.79 17.59 1.82
N HIS A 145 4.00 17.55 2.38
CA HIS A 145 4.35 18.39 3.51
C HIS A 145 4.26 19.88 3.16
N HIS A 146 4.82 20.29 2.01
CA HIS A 146 4.75 21.68 1.57
C HIS A 146 3.30 22.17 1.46
N GLU A 147 2.43 21.39 0.83
CA GLU A 147 1.05 21.79 0.55
C GLU A 147 0.18 21.94 1.80
N TYR A 148 0.36 21.10 2.82
CA TYR A 148 -0.51 21.11 4.01
C TYR A 148 0.10 21.76 5.25
N VAL A 149 1.42 21.88 5.30
CA VAL A 149 2.14 22.39 6.47
C VAL A 149 3.09 23.51 6.07
N GLY A 150 3.98 23.25 5.12
CA GLY A 150 5.10 24.13 4.77
C GLY A 150 4.68 25.52 4.30
N LYS A 151 3.68 25.65 3.43
CA LYS A 151 3.22 26.94 2.89
C LYS A 151 2.59 27.89 3.93
N PHE A 152 2.21 27.35 5.08
CA PHE A 152 1.64 28.12 6.19
C PHE A 152 2.66 28.42 7.29
N GLN A 153 3.91 27.95 7.16
CA GLN A 153 4.99 28.28 8.08
C GLN A 153 5.57 29.65 7.73
N ASP A 154 5.92 30.43 8.76
CA ASP A 154 6.56 31.72 8.56
C ASP A 154 7.87 31.56 7.78
N PRO A 155 8.08 32.29 6.67
CA PRO A 155 9.30 32.20 5.86
C PRO A 155 10.59 32.45 6.66
N GLY A 156 10.50 33.24 7.74
CA GLY A 156 11.62 33.54 8.64
C GLY A 156 12.10 32.34 9.48
N SER A 157 11.25 31.33 9.71
CA SER A 157 11.58 30.15 10.53
C SER A 157 12.64 29.24 9.90
N ARG A 158 12.83 29.36 8.58
CA ARG A 158 13.81 28.59 7.77
C ARG A 158 14.91 29.48 7.16
N GLY A 159 15.22 30.59 7.83
CA GLY A 159 16.25 31.54 7.41
C GLY A 159 17.64 30.94 7.12
N MET A 160 18.47 31.70 6.41
CA MET A 160 19.83 31.29 6.02
C MET A 160 20.71 30.93 7.22
N ALA A 161 20.71 31.75 8.27
CA ALA A 161 21.52 31.54 9.46
C ALA A 161 20.63 31.33 10.68
N ARG A 162 20.87 30.24 11.43
CA ARG A 162 20.27 30.02 12.74
C ARG A 162 21.26 30.43 13.83
N PRO A 163 20.83 31.12 14.90
CA PRO A 163 21.73 31.46 16.00
C PRO A 163 22.41 30.21 16.58
N GLY A 164 23.74 30.21 16.63
CA GLY A 164 24.53 29.12 17.22
C GLY A 164 24.89 27.95 16.28
N GLU A 165 24.47 27.97 15.01
CA GLU A 165 24.80 26.95 14.00
C GLU A 165 26.19 27.21 13.38
N ARG A 166 26.95 26.14 13.11
CA ARG A 166 28.22 26.27 12.37
C ARG A 166 27.96 26.39 10.87
N TRP A 167 28.85 27.07 10.16
CA TRP A 167 28.77 27.19 8.69
C TRP A 167 28.67 25.84 7.97
N SER A 168 29.35 24.80 8.48
CA SER A 168 29.26 23.45 7.94
C SER A 168 27.85 22.83 8.08
N GLU A 169 27.18 23.06 9.20
CA GLU A 169 25.83 22.56 9.47
C GLU A 169 24.81 23.33 8.61
N THR A 170 24.96 24.65 8.50
CA THR A 170 24.15 25.47 7.61
C THR A 170 24.28 25.04 6.15
N LEU A 171 25.49 24.73 5.67
CA LEU A 171 25.70 24.25 4.30
C LEU A 171 24.99 22.92 4.06
N ILE A 172 25.12 21.95 4.97
CA ILE A 172 24.45 20.65 4.86
C ILE A 172 22.93 20.83 4.79
N ARG A 173 22.36 21.60 5.74
CA ARG A 173 20.93 21.89 5.79
C ARG A 173 20.42 22.58 4.53
N ARG A 174 21.20 23.49 3.94
CA ARG A 174 20.81 24.19 2.69
C ARG A 174 20.86 23.26 1.48
N CYS A 175 21.82 22.35 1.42
CA CYS A 175 21.84 21.31 0.39
C CYS A 175 20.61 20.40 0.51
N GLU A 176 20.25 19.99 1.72
CA GLU A 176 19.04 19.19 1.98
C GLU A 176 17.77 19.94 1.60
N GLU A 177 17.62 21.22 2.01
CA GLU A 177 16.44 22.02 1.65
C GLU A 177 16.33 22.21 0.12
N ALA A 178 17.45 22.43 -0.57
CA ALA A 178 17.46 22.53 -2.03
C ALA A 178 17.01 21.23 -2.70
N PHE A 179 17.41 20.08 -2.16
CA PHE A 179 16.94 18.78 -2.62
C PHE A 179 15.43 18.63 -2.42
N LEU A 180 14.92 18.93 -1.23
CA LEU A 180 13.49 18.88 -0.93
C LEU A 180 12.68 19.78 -1.87
N VAL A 181 13.10 21.03 -2.06
CA VAL A 181 12.45 21.97 -2.99
C VAL A 181 12.45 21.45 -4.43
N SER A 182 13.55 20.85 -4.88
CA SER A 182 13.61 20.25 -6.22
C SER A 182 12.60 19.12 -6.40
N GLU A 183 12.40 18.30 -5.36
CA GLU A 183 11.46 17.19 -5.37
C GLU A 183 10.01 17.68 -5.35
N VAL A 184 9.72 18.73 -4.58
CA VAL A 184 8.43 19.44 -4.60
C VAL A 184 8.13 19.97 -6.01
N ARG A 185 9.09 20.65 -6.64
CA ARG A 185 8.93 21.20 -8.02
C ARG A 185 8.70 20.11 -9.06
N ARG A 186 9.45 19.01 -8.98
CA ARG A 186 9.27 17.84 -9.85
C ARG A 186 7.85 17.29 -9.76
N GLU A 187 7.29 17.28 -8.55
CA GLU A 187 5.93 16.83 -8.31
C GLU A 187 4.88 17.85 -8.80
N GLN A 188 5.10 19.15 -8.58
CA GLN A 188 4.26 20.23 -9.13
C GLN A 188 4.18 20.17 -10.66
N GLN A 189 5.32 19.95 -11.32
CA GLN A 189 5.38 19.78 -12.77
C GLN A 189 4.59 18.54 -13.23
N ARG A 190 4.73 17.42 -12.52
CA ARG A 190 3.99 16.19 -12.81
C ARG A 190 2.47 16.39 -12.72
N LEU A 191 2.03 17.23 -11.78
CA LEU A 191 0.62 17.56 -11.58
C LEU A 191 0.11 18.67 -12.51
N GLY A 192 0.98 19.28 -13.32
CA GLY A 192 0.62 20.36 -14.26
C GLY A 192 0.31 21.69 -13.57
N ILE A 193 0.89 21.94 -12.39
CA ILE A 193 0.76 23.22 -11.70
C ILE A 193 1.51 24.30 -12.47
N ALA A 194 0.91 25.48 -12.62
CA ALA A 194 1.50 26.60 -13.34
C ALA A 194 2.82 27.03 -12.69
N GLU A 195 3.79 27.45 -13.50
CA GLU A 195 5.15 27.78 -13.04
C GLU A 195 5.17 28.95 -12.04
N ARG A 196 4.24 29.89 -12.19
CA ARG A 196 4.03 30.97 -11.22
C ARG A 196 3.76 30.46 -9.80
N ASP A 197 3.10 29.31 -9.65
CA ASP A 197 2.71 28.73 -8.36
C ASP A 197 3.78 27.76 -7.81
N TRP A 198 4.93 27.65 -8.48
CA TRP A 198 6.01 26.75 -8.04
C TRP A 198 6.71 27.26 -6.79
N VAL A 199 7.15 26.32 -5.96
CA VAL A 199 7.88 26.65 -4.72
C VAL A 199 9.19 27.37 -4.99
N GLY A 200 9.45 28.42 -4.21
CA GLY A 200 10.68 29.22 -4.30
C GLY A 200 10.74 30.11 -5.54
N ASN A 201 9.57 30.41 -6.14
CA ASN A 201 9.43 31.41 -7.19
C ASN A 201 9.07 32.80 -6.66
N GLU A 202 9.24 33.04 -5.35
CA GLU A 202 8.82 34.26 -4.66
C GLU A 202 9.45 35.52 -5.27
N ARG A 203 10.68 35.44 -5.79
CA ARG A 203 11.32 36.56 -6.49
C ARG A 203 10.66 36.90 -7.82
N GLN A 204 10.30 35.88 -8.62
CA GLN A 204 9.60 36.10 -9.89
C GLN A 204 8.15 36.52 -9.67
N GLN A 205 7.50 36.04 -8.60
CA GLN A 205 6.17 36.51 -8.20
C GLN A 205 6.20 37.97 -7.74
N GLN A 206 7.23 38.36 -6.98
CA GLN A 206 7.38 39.74 -6.52
C GLN A 206 7.74 40.68 -7.67
N GLU A 207 8.65 40.28 -8.56
CA GLU A 207 8.96 41.01 -9.81
C GLU A 207 7.73 41.14 -10.71
N HIS A 208 6.91 40.08 -10.86
CA HIS A 208 5.68 40.14 -11.66
C HIS A 208 4.57 41.00 -11.03
N MET A 209 4.44 41.01 -9.69
CA MET A 209 3.49 41.92 -9.03
C MET A 209 3.96 43.38 -9.12
N GLU A 210 5.27 43.63 -9.02
CA GLU A 210 5.84 44.97 -9.22
C GLU A 210 5.63 45.45 -10.67
N GLU A 211 5.80 44.57 -11.66
CA GLU A 211 5.49 44.86 -13.07
C GLU A 211 3.98 45.12 -13.31
N GLU A 212 3.08 44.33 -12.68
CA GLU A 212 1.62 44.57 -12.78
C GLU A 212 1.19 45.89 -12.11
N GLU A 213 1.79 46.28 -10.97
CA GLU A 213 1.53 47.58 -10.32
C GLU A 213 2.02 48.76 -11.19
N GLU A 214 3.19 48.64 -11.84
CA GLU A 214 3.70 49.67 -12.77
C GLU A 214 2.79 49.82 -14.02
N GLU A 215 2.26 48.72 -14.57
CA GLU A 215 1.31 48.79 -15.70
C GLU A 215 -0.05 49.38 -15.31
N GLU A 216 -0.53 49.19 -14.07
CA GLU A 216 -1.74 49.84 -13.57
C GLU A 216 -1.54 51.35 -13.35
N GLU A 217 -0.39 51.79 -12.82
CA GLU A 217 -0.07 53.22 -12.68
C GLU A 217 0.08 53.93 -14.05
N GLU A 218 0.67 53.29 -15.07
CA GLU A 218 0.76 53.86 -16.43
C GLU A 218 -0.62 54.02 -17.11
N ASN A 219 -1.60 53.15 -16.82
CA ASN A 219 -2.95 53.28 -17.38
C ASN A 219 -3.81 54.32 -16.65
N GLU A 220 -3.54 54.62 -15.38
CA GLU A 220 -4.23 55.69 -14.64
C GLU A 220 -3.73 57.09 -15.04
N GLU A 221 -2.52 57.23 -15.59
CA GLU A 221 -1.99 58.52 -16.09
C GLU A 221 -2.48 58.90 -17.50
N ASP A 222 -3.08 57.98 -18.26
CA ASP A 222 -3.54 58.21 -19.66
C ASP A 222 -5.05 58.57 -19.76
N ASP A 223 -5.79 58.57 -18.65
CA ASP A 223 -7.25 58.82 -18.60
C ASP A 223 -7.61 60.28 -18.22
N ASP A 224 -6.62 61.18 -18.09
CA ASP A 224 -6.80 62.57 -17.62
C ASP A 224 -6.86 63.64 -18.74
N ASP A 225 -6.90 63.26 -20.02
CA ASP A 225 -6.69 64.21 -21.14
C ASP A 225 -7.81 64.25 -22.21
N ASP A 226 -9.09 64.13 -21.82
CA ASP A 226 -10.21 64.42 -22.75
C ASP A 226 -11.51 64.91 -22.06
N GLU A 227 -11.55 66.17 -21.58
CA GLU A 227 -12.82 66.92 -21.45
C GLU A 227 -12.68 68.43 -21.76
N GLU A 228 -12.93 68.84 -23.02
CA GLU A 228 -13.53 70.15 -23.33
C GLU A 228 -14.63 70.04 -24.44
N ASP A 229 -15.88 70.14 -23.98
CA ASP A 229 -17.05 70.83 -24.53
C ASP A 229 -17.64 70.52 -25.94
N GLU A 230 -18.89 70.01 -25.96
CA GLU A 230 -19.94 70.61 -26.79
C GLU A 230 -21.36 70.44 -26.16
N HIS A 231 -21.89 71.56 -25.65
CA HIS A 231 -23.28 71.72 -25.25
C HIS A 231 -24.22 71.79 -26.48
N LYS A 232 -25.30 71.00 -26.52
CA LYS A 232 -26.65 71.49 -26.89
C LYS A 232 -27.79 70.53 -26.53
N ASP A 233 -28.81 71.16 -25.96
CA ASP A 233 -29.99 70.67 -25.26
C ASP A 233 -31.10 70.09 -26.19
N ILE A 234 -31.88 69.15 -25.65
CA ILE A 234 -33.36 69.13 -25.56
C ILE A 234 -33.93 67.70 -25.63
N GLY A 235 -34.71 67.33 -24.61
CA GLY A 235 -35.94 66.55 -24.84
C GLY A 235 -36.17 65.36 -23.93
N ALA A 236 -36.79 65.61 -22.76
CA ALA A 236 -37.34 64.59 -21.89
C ALA A 236 -38.30 63.63 -22.62
N ARG A 237 -38.05 62.31 -22.54
CA ARG A 237 -39.12 61.31 -22.55
C ARG A 237 -38.78 60.09 -21.71
N LYS A 238 -39.52 60.02 -20.61
CA LYS A 238 -39.68 58.92 -19.65
C LYS A 238 -40.00 57.60 -20.36
N VAL A 239 -39.18 56.56 -20.17
CA VAL A 239 -39.59 55.16 -20.26
C VAL A 239 -38.84 54.36 -19.20
N GLU A 240 -39.62 53.88 -18.24
CA GLU A 240 -39.27 52.89 -17.23
C GLU A 240 -38.80 51.58 -17.90
N HIS A 241 -37.84 50.84 -17.33
CA HIS A 241 -37.93 49.38 -17.15
C HIS A 241 -36.67 48.80 -16.45
N GLY A 242 -36.88 48.30 -15.22
CA GLY A 242 -36.47 46.95 -14.87
C GLY A 242 -35.03 46.71 -14.42
N MET A 243 -34.75 46.99 -13.14
CA MET A 243 -33.77 46.22 -12.37
C MET A 243 -34.11 44.72 -12.42
N LYS A 244 -33.18 43.90 -12.92
CA LYS A 244 -33.09 42.48 -12.56
C LYS A 244 -31.68 42.19 -12.08
N VAL A 245 -31.55 42.25 -10.76
CA VAL A 245 -30.45 41.65 -10.02
C VAL A 245 -30.65 40.14 -10.12
N ASN A 246 -29.77 39.45 -10.84
CA ASN A 246 -29.75 37.99 -10.84
C ASN A 246 -28.92 37.52 -9.65
N GLU A 247 -29.55 37.56 -8.49
CA GLU A 247 -29.10 36.84 -7.29
C GLU A 247 -29.54 35.38 -7.45
N ALA A 248 -28.65 34.53 -7.94
CA ALA A 248 -28.84 33.09 -8.00
C ALA A 248 -27.69 32.38 -7.29
N SER A 249 -27.62 32.59 -5.98
CA SER A 249 -26.95 31.65 -5.08
C SER A 249 -28.02 30.84 -4.34
N ARG A 250 -27.73 29.53 -4.21
CA ARG A 250 -28.34 28.54 -3.32
C ARG A 250 -29.58 27.82 -3.86
N SER A 251 -29.33 26.65 -4.45
CA SER A 251 -29.70 25.39 -3.78
C SER A 251 -29.21 24.17 -4.58
N ASN A 252 -28.89 23.11 -3.84
CA ASN A 252 -28.76 21.72 -4.28
C ASN A 252 -27.54 21.31 -5.12
N VAL A 253 -26.40 21.14 -4.45
CA VAL A 253 -25.54 19.98 -4.70
C VAL A 253 -25.06 19.40 -3.37
N SER A 254 -25.92 18.61 -2.75
CA SER A 254 -25.55 17.82 -1.58
C SER A 254 -26.30 16.50 -1.62
N PHE A 255 -25.91 15.58 -2.53
CA PHE A 255 -26.20 14.15 -2.36
C PHE A 255 -25.48 13.17 -3.33
N TRP A 256 -24.22 13.36 -3.77
CA TRP A 256 -23.55 12.34 -4.61
C TRP A 256 -22.05 12.11 -4.40
N ILE A 257 -21.47 12.52 -3.25
CA ILE A 257 -20.07 12.20 -2.91
C ILE A 257 -20.04 11.37 -1.62
N LEU A 258 -20.68 10.20 -1.62
CA LEU A 258 -20.52 9.20 -0.55
C LEU A 258 -20.76 7.75 -1.01
N TRP A 259 -20.57 7.47 -2.31
CA TRP A 259 -20.46 6.08 -2.79
C TRP A 259 -19.70 6.01 -4.12
N GLY A 260 -18.37 6.17 -4.09
CA GLY A 260 -17.61 6.18 -5.34
C GLY A 260 -16.10 6.13 -5.26
N VAL A 261 -15.50 5.69 -4.14
CA VAL A 261 -14.06 5.42 -4.08
C VAL A 261 -13.81 4.21 -3.19
N SER A 262 -14.14 3.00 -3.67
CA SER A 262 -13.79 1.76 -2.97
C SER A 262 -13.17 0.70 -3.86
N GLU A 263 -12.54 1.08 -4.99
CA GLU A 263 -11.99 0.05 -5.90
C GLU A 263 -10.69 0.40 -6.64
N ALA A 264 -9.97 1.46 -6.23
CA ALA A 264 -8.69 1.82 -6.87
C ALA A 264 -7.46 1.81 -5.94
N PHE A 265 -7.60 1.49 -4.65
CA PHE A 265 -6.46 1.49 -3.71
C PHE A 265 -5.94 0.08 -3.34
N CYS A 266 -6.48 -0.98 -3.95
CA CYS A 266 -6.08 -2.36 -3.64
C CYS A 266 -4.98 -2.96 -4.54
N HIS A 267 -4.48 -2.25 -5.57
CA HIS A 267 -3.57 -2.86 -6.55
C HIS A 267 -2.07 -2.52 -6.38
N ALA A 268 -1.68 -1.75 -5.36
CA ALA A 268 -0.28 -1.32 -5.18
C ALA A 268 0.53 -2.11 -4.13
N LEU A 269 -0.06 -3.09 -3.42
CA LEU A 269 0.62 -3.83 -2.33
C LEU A 269 0.73 -5.35 -2.54
N TYR A 270 0.64 -5.84 -3.78
CA TYR A 270 0.71 -7.28 -4.07
C TYR A 270 1.91 -7.69 -4.95
N LYS A 271 2.95 -6.85 -5.06
CA LYS A 271 4.14 -7.15 -5.90
C LYS A 271 5.45 -7.43 -5.14
N TYR A 272 5.40 -7.61 -3.82
CA TYR A 272 6.53 -8.09 -3.03
C TYR A 272 6.05 -9.10 -1.97
N CYS A 273 5.73 -10.30 -2.43
CA CYS A 273 5.74 -11.58 -1.70
C CYS A 273 5.85 -12.70 -2.73
#